data_AF-A0A224Y069-F1
#
_entry.id   AF-A0A224Y069-F1
#
_cell.length_a   1.000
_cell.length_b   1.000
_cell.length_c   1.000
_cell.angle_alpha   90.00
_cell.angle_beta   90.00
_cell.angle_gamma   90.00
#
_symmetry.space_group_name_H-M   'P 1'
#
loop_
_entity.id
_entity.type
_entity.pdbx_description
1 polymer ?
#
loop_
_entity_poly.entity_id
_entity_poly.type
_entity_poly.pdbx_seq_one_letter_code
_entity_poly.pdbx_strand_id
1 'polypeptide(L)'
;KTFIALTFIGILTYAYSQLVVINECKNVTSMEGFKATDFFNGTWYVTQVKYGFLEVCEAFDASKTDDGKYVTEVKYNVDDKEIQVRCETTGEETAQKLSFNCTKTGKDGFQREFIVLGADYNDYAVFYKCDKIKDDFQLDNYVVVSRKSDNKEIPEPAKNL
;
A
#
# COMPACT_ATOMS: atom_id res chain seq x y z
N LYS A 1 -33.23 -20.35 -40.96
CA LYS A 1 -33.10 -19.52 -39.74
C LYS A 1 -31.65 -19.56 -39.31
N THR A 2 -30.93 -18.44 -39.44
CA THR A 2 -29.51 -18.32 -39.11
C THR A 2 -29.38 -17.83 -37.68
N PHE A 3 -28.67 -18.55 -36.81
CA PHE A 3 -28.25 -18.06 -35.50
C PHE A 3 -26.75 -17.78 -35.58
N ILE A 4 -26.38 -16.51 -35.47
CA ILE A 4 -24.98 -16.07 -35.35
C ILE A 4 -24.58 -16.31 -33.91
N ALA A 5 -23.71 -17.30 -33.66
CA ALA A 5 -23.09 -17.49 -32.37
C ALA A 5 -21.96 -16.45 -32.21
N LEU A 6 -22.20 -15.42 -31.39
CA LEU A 6 -21.19 -14.45 -30.99
C LEU A 6 -20.29 -15.09 -29.93
N THR A 7 -19.16 -15.66 -30.35
CA THR A 7 -18.10 -16.07 -29.43
C THR A 7 -17.30 -14.84 -29.02
N PHE A 8 -17.55 -14.34 -27.80
CA PHE A 8 -16.64 -13.40 -27.15
C PHE A 8 -15.35 -14.14 -26.79
N ILE A 9 -14.33 -14.02 -27.64
CA ILE A 9 -12.97 -14.43 -27.32
C ILE A 9 -12.43 -13.36 -26.38
N GLY A 10 -12.57 -13.60 -25.08
CA GLY A 10 -11.94 -12.78 -24.05
C GLY A 10 -10.43 -12.89 -24.22
N ILE A 11 -9.81 -11.81 -24.73
CA ILE A 11 -8.35 -11.70 -24.78
C ILE A 11 -7.90 -11.58 -23.33
N LEU A 12 -7.32 -12.66 -22.78
CA LEU A 12 -6.63 -12.60 -21.50
C LEU A 12 -5.34 -11.82 -21.73
N THR A 13 -5.42 -10.50 -21.74
CA THR A 13 -4.23 -9.65 -21.75
C THR A 13 -3.51 -9.87 -20.43
N TYR A 14 -2.44 -10.67 -20.48
CA TYR A 14 -1.51 -10.84 -19.38
C TYR A 14 -0.80 -9.49 -19.18
N ALA A 15 -1.36 -8.63 -18.33
CA ALA A 15 -0.73 -7.36 -17.98
C ALA A 15 0.54 -7.69 -17.19
N TYR A 16 1.69 -7.55 -17.84
CA TYR A 16 2.98 -7.65 -17.17
C TYR A 16 3.14 -6.41 -16.29
N SER A 17 2.77 -6.51 -15.02
CA SER A 17 2.92 -5.38 -14.10
C SER A 17 4.41 -5.22 -13.77
N GLN A 18 5.03 -4.16 -14.28
CA GLN A 18 6.43 -3.84 -13.99
C GLN A 18 6.53 -3.12 -12.64
N LEU A 19 7.55 -3.45 -11.86
CA LEU A 19 7.95 -2.64 -10.71
C LEU A 19 8.51 -1.31 -11.22
N VAL A 20 8.12 -0.20 -10.59
CA VAL A 20 8.63 1.12 -10.94
C VAL A 20 9.78 1.46 -10.01
N VAL A 21 10.98 1.53 -10.57
CA VAL A 21 12.18 2.03 -9.89
C VAL A 21 12.29 3.51 -10.18
N ILE A 22 12.42 4.31 -9.13
CA ILE A 22 12.61 5.77 -9.20
C ILE A 22 13.87 6.17 -8.43
N ASN A 23 14.27 7.44 -8.59
CA ASN A 23 15.41 8.05 -7.88
C ASN A 23 14.97 8.97 -6.73
N GLU A 24 13.69 9.37 -6.69
CA GLU A 24 13.12 10.15 -5.59
C GLU A 24 11.63 9.87 -5.42
N CYS A 25 11.13 9.92 -4.19
CA CYS A 25 9.71 9.79 -3.90
C CYS A 25 8.93 10.99 -4.47
N LYS A 26 7.77 10.70 -5.06
CA LYS A 26 6.90 11.74 -5.64
C LYS A 26 6.26 12.57 -4.53
N ASN A 27 6.13 13.87 -4.80
CA ASN A 27 5.29 14.75 -4.01
C ASN A 27 3.88 14.77 -4.60
N VAL A 28 2.96 14.03 -4.00
CA VAL A 28 1.55 13.95 -4.43
C VAL A 28 0.66 14.68 -3.44
N THR A 29 -0.49 15.16 -3.91
CA THR A 29 -1.44 15.90 -3.06
C THR A 29 -2.13 14.97 -2.08
N SER A 30 -1.92 15.19 -0.78
CA SER A 30 -2.61 14.45 0.28
C SER A 30 -4.08 14.85 0.42
N MET A 31 -4.90 13.97 0.99
CA MET A 31 -6.25 14.33 1.42
C MET A 31 -6.20 15.38 2.53
N GLU A 32 -7.18 16.29 2.54
CA GLU A 32 -7.34 17.23 3.64
C GLU A 32 -7.94 16.55 4.87
N GLY A 33 -7.49 16.96 6.07
CA GLY A 33 -8.07 16.51 7.32
C GLY A 33 -7.89 15.02 7.62
N PHE A 34 -6.84 14.38 7.08
CA PHE A 34 -6.51 12.99 7.38
C PHE A 34 -6.42 12.75 8.89
N LYS A 35 -7.12 11.71 9.37
CA LYS A 35 -7.10 11.29 10.77
C LYS A 35 -6.28 10.02 10.92
N ALA A 36 -5.00 10.20 11.27
CA ALA A 36 -4.08 9.08 11.44
C ALA A 36 -4.58 8.04 12.44
N THR A 37 -5.15 8.46 13.58
CA THR A 37 -5.71 7.53 14.58
C THR A 37 -6.77 6.59 14.03
N ASP A 38 -7.56 7.04 13.05
CA ASP A 38 -8.67 6.25 12.49
C ASP A 38 -8.14 5.26 11.43
N PHE A 39 -7.05 5.62 10.74
CA PHE A 39 -6.34 4.73 9.82
C PHE A 39 -5.51 3.66 10.56
N PHE A 40 -4.78 4.05 11.60
CA PHE A 40 -3.91 3.18 12.40
C PHE A 40 -4.67 2.47 13.51
N ASN A 41 -5.73 1.79 13.11
CA ASN A 41 -6.58 0.99 13.98
C ASN A 41 -6.98 -0.31 13.28
N GLY A 42 -6.31 -1.41 13.60
CA GLY A 42 -6.61 -2.75 13.10
C GLY A 42 -5.94 -3.10 11.77
N THR A 43 -6.45 -4.14 11.12
CA THR A 43 -5.84 -4.73 9.92
C THR A 43 -6.36 -4.09 8.63
N TRP A 44 -5.47 -3.98 7.65
CA TRP A 44 -5.75 -3.58 6.27
C TRP A 44 -5.30 -4.68 5.31
N TYR A 45 -6.08 -4.90 4.25
CA TYR A 45 -5.76 -5.83 3.17
C TYR A 45 -5.48 -5.06 1.89
N VAL A 46 -4.33 -5.26 1.26
CA VAL A 46 -4.01 -4.67 -0.04
C VAL A 46 -4.84 -5.35 -1.12
N THR A 47 -5.76 -4.59 -1.72
CA THR A 47 -6.68 -5.11 -2.75
C THR A 47 -6.25 -4.73 -4.15
N GLN A 48 -5.66 -3.54 -4.32
CA GLN A 48 -5.20 -3.05 -5.62
C GLN A 48 -3.87 -2.33 -5.47
N VAL A 49 -3.05 -2.44 -6.50
CA VAL A 49 -1.84 -1.63 -6.69
C VAL A 49 -1.78 -1.17 -8.13
N LYS A 50 -1.16 0.00 -8.37
CA LYS A 50 -0.98 0.51 -9.73
C LYS A 50 0.12 -0.22 -10.50
N TYR A 51 1.21 -0.56 -9.81
CA TYR A 51 2.40 -1.18 -10.39
C TYR A 51 2.75 -2.50 -9.68
N GLY A 52 3.34 -3.45 -10.39
CA GLY A 52 3.65 -4.77 -9.82
C GLY A 52 2.42 -5.58 -9.34
N PHE A 53 2.67 -6.79 -8.84
CA PHE A 53 1.64 -7.66 -8.24
C PHE A 53 2.02 -8.21 -6.87
N LEU A 54 3.28 -8.01 -6.44
CA LEU A 54 3.85 -8.69 -5.27
C LEU A 54 3.24 -8.27 -3.93
N GLU A 55 2.58 -7.11 -3.89
CA GLU A 55 1.94 -6.57 -2.67
C GLU A 55 0.43 -6.88 -2.62
N VAL A 56 -0.17 -7.36 -3.72
CA VAL A 56 -1.61 -7.67 -3.75
C VAL A 56 -1.88 -8.88 -2.86
N CYS A 57 -2.96 -8.84 -2.10
CA CYS A 57 -3.35 -9.82 -1.08
C CYS A 57 -2.48 -9.82 0.19
N GLU A 58 -1.52 -8.90 0.33
CA GLU A 58 -0.83 -8.70 1.60
C GLU A 58 -1.80 -8.09 2.63
N ALA A 59 -1.72 -8.58 3.87
CA ALA A 59 -2.41 -7.97 5.00
C ALA A 59 -1.37 -7.37 5.94
N PHE A 60 -1.63 -6.19 6.47
CA PHE A 60 -0.80 -5.57 7.49
C PHE A 60 -1.66 -4.99 8.61
N ASP A 61 -1.11 -5.04 9.82
CA ASP A 61 -1.70 -4.40 10.99
C ASP A 61 -1.23 -2.95 11.07
N ALA A 62 -2.17 -2.05 11.34
CA ALA A 62 -1.91 -0.64 11.56
C ALA A 62 -2.34 -0.28 12.98
N SER A 63 -1.44 0.29 13.77
CA SER A 63 -1.68 0.55 15.19
C SER A 63 -0.98 1.82 15.67
N LYS A 64 -1.30 2.23 16.90
CA LYS A 64 -0.62 3.30 17.63
C LYS A 64 0.01 2.73 18.90
N THR A 65 1.26 3.06 19.15
CA THR A 65 1.97 2.68 20.38
C THR A 65 1.59 3.58 21.55
N ASP A 66 1.93 3.15 22.76
CA ASP A 66 1.69 3.93 24.00
C ASP A 66 2.47 5.26 24.02
N ASP A 67 3.65 5.32 23.38
CA ASP A 67 4.43 6.55 23.19
C ASP A 67 3.93 7.41 22.03
N GLY A 68 2.81 7.02 21.40
CA GLY A 68 2.05 7.84 20.47
C GLY A 68 2.46 7.74 19.00
N LYS A 69 3.34 6.81 18.63
CA LYS A 69 3.78 6.61 17.25
C LYS A 69 2.86 5.68 16.50
N TYR A 70 2.73 5.88 15.19
CA TYR A 70 2.00 4.96 14.34
C TYR A 70 2.91 3.87 13.78
N VAL A 71 2.35 2.68 13.66
CA VAL A 71 3.08 1.47 13.29
C VAL A 71 2.31 0.72 12.22
N THR A 72 3.02 0.24 11.21
CA THR A 72 2.54 -0.84 10.35
C THR A 72 3.38 -2.09 10.53
N GLU A 73 2.75 -3.25 10.61
CA GLU A 73 3.42 -4.54 10.74
C GLU A 73 2.85 -5.57 9.78
N VAL A 74 3.73 -6.31 9.12
CA VAL A 74 3.37 -7.48 8.30
C VAL A 74 4.34 -8.63 8.61
N LYS A 75 3.81 -9.86 8.60
CA LYS A 75 4.56 -11.10 8.74
C LYS A 75 4.26 -12.03 7.57
N TYR A 76 5.29 -12.59 6.96
CA TYR A 76 5.17 -13.58 5.89
C TYR A 76 6.31 -14.60 5.97
N ASN A 77 6.10 -15.78 5.40
CA ASN A 77 7.11 -16.83 5.39
C ASN A 77 7.87 -16.86 4.05
N VAL A 78 9.20 -16.97 4.12
CA VAL A 78 10.07 -17.27 2.98
C VAL A 78 10.93 -18.46 3.35
N ASP A 79 10.82 -19.57 2.61
CA ASP A 79 11.56 -20.81 2.85
C ASP A 79 11.51 -21.26 4.33
N ASP A 80 10.28 -21.37 4.88
CA ASP A 80 9.98 -21.72 6.27
C ASP A 80 10.54 -20.78 7.34
N LYS A 81 11.02 -19.58 6.95
CA LYS A 81 11.45 -18.53 7.87
C LYS A 81 10.43 -17.41 7.89
N GLU A 82 9.96 -17.08 9.09
CA GLU A 82 9.12 -15.90 9.30
C GLU A 82 9.96 -14.63 9.11
N ILE A 83 9.49 -13.77 8.21
CA ILE A 83 10.01 -12.43 7.96
C ILE A 83 8.97 -11.45 8.50
N GLN A 84 9.40 -10.62 9.45
CA GLN A 84 8.62 -9.51 9.95
C GLN A 84 9.15 -8.22 9.33
N VAL A 85 8.25 -7.38 8.84
CA VAL A 85 8.54 -5.99 8.51
C VAL A 85 7.71 -5.12 9.44
N ARG A 86 8.39 -4.31 10.26
CA ARG A 86 7.75 -3.38 11.18
C ARG A 86 8.25 -1.97 10.89
N CYS A 87 7.33 -1.06 10.61
CA CYS A 87 7.61 0.34 10.29
C CYS A 87 7.00 1.23 11.36
N GLU A 88 7.77 2.17 11.88
CA GLU A 88 7.36 3.10 12.95
C GLU A 88 7.60 4.54 12.52
N THR A 89 6.68 5.44 12.85
CA THR A 89 6.80 6.84 12.42
C THR A 89 7.96 7.58 13.07
N THR A 90 8.58 8.48 12.31
CA THR A 90 9.76 9.26 12.70
C THR A 90 9.40 10.71 13.05
N GLY A 91 8.89 10.97 14.25
CA GLY A 91 8.69 12.33 14.78
C GLY A 91 7.31 12.95 14.53
N GLU A 92 7.22 14.28 14.59
CA GLU A 92 5.95 15.01 14.40
C GLU A 92 5.46 14.91 12.96
N GLU A 93 4.32 14.26 12.81
CA GLU A 93 3.68 14.02 11.53
C GLU A 93 2.95 15.27 11.06
N THR A 94 3.30 15.74 9.87
CA THR A 94 2.36 16.59 9.14
C THR A 94 1.26 15.70 8.60
N ALA A 95 0.00 16.14 8.70
CA ALA A 95 -1.15 15.40 8.15
C ALA A 95 -1.00 15.02 6.66
N GLN A 96 -0.05 15.65 5.95
CA GLN A 96 0.21 15.46 4.53
C GLN A 96 1.10 14.26 4.22
N LYS A 97 2.03 13.88 5.10
CA LYS A 97 3.00 12.81 4.84
C LYS A 97 3.46 12.13 6.12
N LEU A 98 3.35 10.80 6.13
CA LEU A 98 3.84 9.94 7.19
C LEU A 98 5.18 9.34 6.78
N SER A 99 6.22 9.59 7.57
CA SER A 99 7.56 9.02 7.36
C SER A 99 7.82 7.95 8.40
N PHE A 100 8.35 6.80 7.96
CA PHE A 100 8.61 5.64 8.80
C PHE A 100 10.06 5.18 8.69
N ASN A 101 10.59 4.68 9.81
CA ASN A 101 11.74 3.79 9.85
C ASN A 101 11.25 2.35 9.92
N CYS A 102 11.67 1.51 8.97
CA CYS A 102 11.28 0.11 8.86
C CYS A 102 12.42 -0.83 9.21
N THR A 103 12.15 -1.81 10.06
CA THR A 103 13.04 -2.94 10.35
C THR A 103 12.55 -4.20 9.66
N LYS A 104 13.47 -5.05 9.19
CA LYS A 104 13.16 -6.33 8.53
C LYS A 104 13.99 -7.47 9.12
N THR A 105 13.37 -8.59 9.45
CA THR A 105 14.06 -9.76 10.02
C THR A 105 15.23 -10.20 9.13
N GLY A 106 16.44 -10.20 9.71
CA GLY A 106 17.66 -10.69 9.04
C GLY A 106 18.13 -9.87 7.84
N LYS A 107 17.63 -8.65 7.66
CA LYS A 107 18.02 -7.73 6.58
C LYS A 107 18.16 -6.31 7.09
N ASP A 108 18.82 -5.47 6.28
CA ASP A 108 18.87 -4.04 6.55
C ASP A 108 17.47 -3.42 6.57
N GLY A 109 17.30 -2.44 7.44
CA GLY A 109 16.12 -1.60 7.47
C GLY A 109 16.05 -0.66 6.25
N PHE A 110 14.92 0.02 6.11
CA PHE A 110 14.69 1.00 5.06
C PHE A 110 13.75 2.10 5.57
N GLN A 111 13.62 3.19 4.82
CA GLN A 111 12.63 4.22 5.13
C GLN A 111 11.42 4.10 4.23
N ARG A 112 10.25 4.49 4.73
CA ARG A 112 8.99 4.46 3.96
C ARG A 112 8.24 5.76 4.12
N GLU A 113 7.60 6.21 3.05
CA GLU A 113 6.69 7.35 3.08
C GLU A 113 5.29 6.91 2.64
N PHE A 114 4.28 7.30 3.41
CA PHE A 114 2.87 7.26 3.00
C PHE A 114 2.33 8.67 2.81
N ILE A 115 1.66 8.90 1.69
CA ILE A 115 0.83 10.08 1.45
C ILE A 115 -0.59 9.59 1.18
N VAL A 116 -1.49 9.82 2.13
CA VAL A 116 -2.89 9.35 2.03
C VAL A 116 -3.67 10.25 1.09
N LEU A 117 -4.26 9.67 0.05
CA LEU A 117 -4.98 10.37 -1.01
C LEU A 117 -6.49 10.38 -0.77
N GLY A 118 -7.00 9.41 -0.01
CA GLY A 118 -8.38 9.37 0.45
C GLY A 118 -8.64 8.15 1.31
N ALA A 119 -9.46 8.31 2.34
CA ALA A 119 -9.86 7.22 3.22
C ALA A 119 -11.24 7.50 3.81
N ASP A 120 -12.03 6.46 3.98
CA ASP A 120 -13.27 6.50 4.78
C ASP A 120 -13.11 5.79 6.14
N TYR A 121 -11.91 5.22 6.38
CA TYR A 121 -11.44 4.52 7.58
C TYR A 121 -12.15 3.19 7.89
N ASN A 122 -13.35 2.99 7.35
CA ASN A 122 -14.25 1.88 7.66
C ASN A 122 -14.24 0.80 6.58
N ASP A 123 -14.00 1.16 5.32
CA ASP A 123 -13.99 0.22 4.22
C ASP A 123 -12.69 0.31 3.42
N TYR A 124 -12.20 1.51 3.11
CA TYR A 124 -11.02 1.69 2.26
C TYR A 124 -10.07 2.81 2.69
N ALA A 125 -8.85 2.70 2.19
CA ALA A 125 -7.94 3.82 2.05
C ALA A 125 -7.13 3.71 0.75
N VAL A 126 -6.75 4.85 0.20
CA VAL A 126 -5.90 5.01 -0.98
C VAL A 126 -4.72 5.85 -0.57
N PHE A 127 -3.51 5.37 -0.83
CA PHE A 127 -2.30 6.10 -0.51
C PHE A 127 -1.21 5.87 -1.55
N TYR A 128 -0.39 6.88 -1.73
CA TYR A 128 0.92 6.72 -2.33
C TYR A 128 1.89 6.16 -1.30
N LYS A 129 2.64 5.15 -1.70
CA LYS A 129 3.69 4.51 -0.92
C LYS A 129 5.01 4.66 -1.65
N CYS A 130 6.06 5.02 -0.93
CA CYS A 130 7.43 5.02 -1.44
C CYS A 130 8.38 4.38 -0.43
N ASP A 131 9.06 3.30 -0.84
CA ASP A 131 10.08 2.61 -0.05
C ASP A 131 11.47 3.09 -0.48
N LYS A 132 12.15 3.81 0.42
CA LYS A 132 13.52 4.31 0.25
C LYS A 132 14.51 3.25 0.71
N ILE A 133 14.94 2.44 -0.24
CA ILE A 133 15.84 1.32 0.03
C ILE A 133 17.30 1.80 0.06
N LYS A 134 17.71 2.62 -0.93
CA LYS A 134 19.02 3.31 -1.03
C LYS A 134 18.85 4.65 -1.76
N ASP A 135 19.88 5.50 -1.77
CA ASP A 135 19.84 6.88 -2.29
C ASP A 135 19.32 7.00 -3.73
N ASP A 136 19.66 6.07 -4.62
CA ASP A 136 19.22 6.06 -6.03
C ASP A 136 18.34 4.85 -6.37
N PHE A 137 17.71 4.24 -5.36
CA PHE A 137 16.87 3.07 -5.56
C PHE A 137 15.67 3.12 -4.61
N GLN A 138 14.55 3.61 -5.12
CA GLN A 138 13.26 3.57 -4.43
C GLN A 138 12.22 2.86 -5.28
N LEU A 139 11.24 2.31 -4.57
CA LEU A 139 10.11 1.62 -5.15
C LEU A 139 8.85 2.35 -4.72
N ASP A 140 8.05 2.81 -5.68
CA ASP A 140 6.79 3.48 -5.39
C ASP A 140 5.56 2.80 -5.96
N ASN A 141 4.42 3.10 -5.34
CA ASN A 141 3.14 2.61 -5.78
C ASN A 141 1.99 3.48 -5.29
N TYR A 142 0.86 3.32 -5.96
CA TYR A 142 -0.44 3.74 -5.42
C TYR A 142 -1.16 2.48 -4.97
N VAL A 143 -1.55 2.46 -3.71
CA VAL A 143 -2.07 1.29 -3.02
C VAL A 143 -3.49 1.57 -2.58
N VAL A 144 -4.39 0.65 -2.90
CA VAL A 144 -5.73 0.58 -2.31
C VAL A 144 -5.72 -0.53 -1.26
N VAL A 145 -6.15 -0.18 -0.06
CA VAL A 145 -6.39 -1.13 1.01
C VAL A 145 -7.85 -1.14 1.40
N SER A 146 -8.30 -2.30 1.89
CA SER A 146 -9.66 -2.54 2.33
C SER A 146 -9.68 -3.19 3.71
N ARG A 147 -10.74 -2.97 4.49
CA ARG A 147 -11.00 -3.75 5.72
C ARG A 147 -11.45 -5.19 5.43
N LYS A 148 -11.84 -5.47 4.18
CA LYS A 148 -12.23 -6.79 3.67
C LYS A 148 -11.21 -7.30 2.65
N SER A 149 -10.72 -8.52 2.82
CA SER A 149 -9.66 -9.11 1.98
C SER A 149 -10.06 -9.39 0.55
N ASP A 150 -11.36 -9.56 0.28
CA ASP A 150 -11.90 -9.93 -1.03
C ASP A 150 -12.56 -8.75 -1.77
N ASN A 151 -12.42 -7.53 -1.26
CA ASN A 151 -12.99 -6.33 -1.89
C ASN A 151 -12.31 -6.05 -3.24
N LYS A 152 -13.12 -5.96 -4.29
CA LYS A 152 -12.69 -5.69 -5.67
C LYS A 152 -13.07 -4.30 -6.16
N GLU A 153 -13.74 -3.51 -5.32
CA GLU A 153 -14.15 -2.16 -5.67
C GLU A 153 -12.94 -1.23 -5.69
N ILE A 154 -12.86 -0.41 -6.75
CA ILE A 154 -11.87 0.65 -6.87
C ILE A 154 -12.53 1.95 -6.37
N PRO A 155 -12.11 2.51 -5.23
CA PRO A 155 -12.71 3.71 -4.66
C PRO A 155 -12.41 4.94 -5.54
N GLU A 156 -13.26 5.97 -5.48
CA GLU A 156 -13.14 7.18 -6.30
C GLU A 156 -11.73 7.81 -6.31
N PRO A 157 -11.01 7.95 -5.17
CA PRO A 157 -9.65 8.52 -5.17
C PRO A 157 -8.63 7.71 -5.98
N ALA A 158 -8.93 6.44 -6.29
CA ALA A 158 -8.05 5.55 -7.04
C ALA A 158 -8.39 5.43 -8.54
N LYS A 159 -9.56 5.89 -8.99
CA LYS A 159 -10.03 5.64 -10.37
C LYS A 159 -9.21 6.33 -11.47
N ASN A 160 -8.54 7.42 -11.12
CA ASN A 160 -7.75 8.24 -12.05
C ASN A 160 -6.24 8.18 -11.78
N LEU A 161 -5.79 7.24 -10.94
CA LEU A 161 -4.38 7.15 -10.54
C LEU A 161 -3.51 6.52 -11.61
#